data_AF-A0A0W0THU1-F1
#
_entry.id   AF-A0A0W0THU1-F1
#
_cell.length_a   1.000
_cell.length_b   1.000
_cell.length_c   1.000
_cell.angle_alpha   90.00
_cell.angle_beta   90.00
_cell.angle_gamma   90.00
#
_symmetry.space_group_name_H-M   'P 1'
#
loop_
_entity.id
_entity.type
_entity.pdbx_description
1 polymer ?
#
loop_
_entity_poly.entity_id
_entity_poly.type
_entity_poly.pdbx_seq_one_letter_code
_entity_poly.pdbx_strand_id
1 'polypeptide(L)'
;MYFGALAVGADLAGGLHSFYHAKRANLKVSVVFKSFQAQFLRRPEADVYFVCEEGDQVKEMLLESKKSGERVNKPIQIRAFTDYLKNPEEVATFSLELSVKVLN
;
A
#
# COMPACT_ATOMS: atom_id res chain seq x y z
N MET A 1 -1.41 9.97 -17.10
CA MET A 1 -2.42 9.36 -16.20
C MET A 1 -3.09 10.42 -15.33
N TYR A 2 -4.39 10.30 -15.03
CA TYR A 2 -5.11 11.21 -14.11
C TYR A 2 -4.67 11.01 -12.65
N PHE A 3 -4.56 12.08 -11.85
CA PHE A 3 -4.05 11.99 -10.47
C PHE A 3 -4.87 11.02 -9.60
N GLY A 4 -6.19 10.96 -9.79
CA GLY A 4 -7.05 10.01 -9.06
C GLY A 4 -6.72 8.56 -9.40
N ALA A 5 -6.34 8.26 -10.64
CA ALA A 5 -5.90 6.91 -11.01
C ALA A 5 -4.55 6.56 -10.36
N LEU A 6 -3.65 7.53 -10.23
CA LEU A 6 -2.40 7.37 -9.48
C LEU A 6 -2.66 7.08 -7.99
N ALA A 7 -3.60 7.80 -7.38
CA ALA A 7 -3.98 7.57 -5.98
C ALA A 7 -4.59 6.18 -5.77
N VAL A 8 -5.50 5.74 -6.66
CA VAL A 8 -6.09 4.39 -6.62
C VAL A 8 -5.03 3.31 -6.80
N GLY A 9 -4.09 3.50 -7.72
CA GLY A 9 -2.99 2.54 -7.93
C GLY A 9 -2.11 2.39 -6.70
N ALA A 10 -1.77 3.51 -6.04
CA ALA A 10 -1.00 3.49 -4.79
C ALA A 10 -1.76 2.83 -3.62
N ASP A 11 -3.06 3.14 -3.49
CA ASP A 11 -3.95 2.54 -2.49
C ASP A 11 -4.04 1.02 -2.63
N LEU A 12 -4.26 0.54 -3.87
CA LEU A 12 -4.32 -0.89 -4.15
C LEU A 12 -2.97 -1.59 -3.90
N ALA A 13 -1.86 -1.00 -4.34
CA ALA A 13 -0.53 -1.59 -4.14
C ALA A 13 -0.17 -1.73 -2.66
N GLY A 14 -0.49 -0.73 -1.83
CA GLY A 14 -0.27 -0.78 -0.39
C GLY A 14 -1.26 -1.69 0.34
N GLY A 15 -2.55 -1.55 0.04
CA GLY A 15 -3.65 -2.21 0.74
C GLY A 15 -3.74 -3.71 0.45
N LEU A 16 -3.33 -4.15 -0.75
CA LEU A 16 -3.41 -5.55 -1.17
C LEU A 16 -2.65 -6.49 -0.23
N HIS A 17 -1.52 -6.06 0.32
CA HIS A 17 -0.75 -6.84 1.30
C HIS A 17 -1.59 -7.21 2.53
N SER A 18 -2.45 -6.29 2.99
CA SER A 18 -3.33 -6.53 4.15
C SER A 18 -4.31 -7.66 3.87
N PHE A 19 -4.96 -7.63 2.69
CA PHE A 19 -5.89 -8.66 2.28
C PHE A 19 -5.19 -9.99 2.00
N TYR A 20 -4.02 -9.95 1.36
CA TYR A 20 -3.22 -11.15 1.07
C TYR A 20 -2.82 -11.89 2.35
N HIS A 21 -2.22 -11.19 3.31
CA HIS A 21 -1.79 -11.80 4.57
C HIS A 21 -2.98 -12.21 5.45
N ALA A 22 -4.04 -11.41 5.52
CA ALA A 22 -5.25 -11.77 6.25
C ALA A 22 -5.88 -13.05 5.70
N LYS A 23 -6.00 -13.18 4.37
CA LYS A 23 -6.53 -14.38 3.72
C LYS A 23 -5.67 -15.60 4.01
N ARG A 24 -4.34 -15.48 3.92
CA ARG A 24 -3.41 -16.58 4.24
C ARG A 24 -3.47 -17.03 5.70
N ALA A 25 -3.72 -16.09 6.61
CA ALA A 25 -3.84 -16.37 8.05
C ALA A 25 -5.28 -16.69 8.51
N ASN A 26 -6.23 -16.76 7.58
CA ASN A 26 -7.67 -16.92 7.85
C ASN A 26 -8.20 -15.91 8.89
N LEU A 27 -7.80 -14.64 8.76
CA LEU A 27 -8.21 -13.55 9.63
C LEU A 27 -9.28 -12.68 8.96
N LYS A 28 -10.30 -12.29 9.73
CA LYS A 28 -11.16 -11.17 9.37
C LYS A 28 -10.48 -9.88 9.78
N VAL A 29 -10.40 -8.91 8.86
CA VAL A 29 -9.68 -7.66 9.09
C VAL A 29 -10.51 -6.46 8.64
N SER A 30 -10.41 -5.36 9.38
CA SER A 30 -10.87 -4.03 8.99
C SER A 30 -9.64 -3.19 8.60
N VAL A 31 -9.57 -2.85 7.32
CA VAL A 31 -8.44 -2.13 6.71
C VAL A 31 -8.95 -0.77 6.23
N VAL A 32 -8.23 0.30 6.57
CA VAL A 32 -8.47 1.67 6.07
C VAL A 32 -7.14 2.41 5.95
N PHE A 33 -7.10 3.46 5.12
CA PHE A 33 -6.01 4.42 5.14
C PHE A 33 -6.43 5.68 5.90
N LYS A 34 -5.56 6.16 6.80
CA LYS A 34 -5.81 7.33 7.66
C LYS A 34 -5.24 8.64 7.12
N SER A 35 -4.19 8.53 6.31
CA SER A 35 -3.56 9.68 5.65
C SER A 35 -2.96 9.25 4.33
N PHE A 36 -2.80 10.22 3.43
CA PHE A 36 -2.28 10.02 2.09
C PHE A 36 -1.40 11.21 1.73
N GLN A 37 -0.16 10.95 1.36
CA GLN A 37 0.80 11.92 0.86
C GLN A 37 1.34 11.41 -0.48
N ALA A 38 1.48 12.30 -1.46
CA ALA A 38 2.03 11.95 -2.76
C ALA A 38 2.93 13.05 -3.29
N GLN A 39 3.96 12.65 -4.02
CA GLN A 39 4.81 13.54 -4.79
C GLN A 39 4.81 13.08 -6.25
N PHE A 40 4.32 13.94 -7.14
CA PHE A 40 4.33 13.69 -8.58
C PHE A 40 5.61 14.28 -9.17
N LEU A 41 6.57 13.41 -9.50
CA LEU A 41 7.89 13.80 -9.98
C LEU A 41 7.88 14.12 -11.47
N ARG A 42 7.14 13.32 -12.25
CA ARG A 42 7.03 13.44 -13.70
C ARG A 42 5.63 13.02 -14.15
N ARG A 43 5.24 13.47 -15.35
CA ARG A 43 4.01 13.01 -15.99
C ARG A 43 4.23 11.58 -16.51
N PRO A 44 3.41 10.59 -16.11
CA PRO A 44 3.47 9.27 -16.70
C PRO A 44 2.87 9.28 -18.11
N GLU A 45 3.71 8.96 -19.10
CA GLU A 45 3.36 8.91 -20.54
C GLU A 45 3.15 7.47 -21.06
N ALA A 46 3.35 6.46 -20.21
CA ALA A 46 3.16 5.04 -20.49
C ALA A 46 2.39 4.34 -19.35
N ASP A 47 2.27 3.01 -19.43
CA ASP A 47 1.73 2.18 -18.36
C ASP A 47 2.49 2.40 -17.05
N VAL A 48 1.74 2.57 -15.96
CA VAL A 48 2.31 2.86 -14.64
C VAL A 48 2.29 1.60 -13.79
N TYR A 49 3.46 1.23 -13.29
CA TYR A 49 3.67 0.12 -12.37
C TYR A 49 3.83 0.66 -10.95
N PHE A 50 2.96 0.20 -10.04
CA PHE A 50 3.00 0.56 -8.63
C PHE A 50 3.69 -0.54 -7.84
N VAL A 51 4.69 -0.18 -7.05
CA VAL A 51 5.52 -1.11 -6.29
C VAL A 51 5.45 -0.76 -4.81
N CYS A 52 5.03 -1.73 -4.01
CA CYS A 52 5.03 -1.68 -2.56
C CYS A 52 5.80 -2.91 -2.03
N GLU A 53 6.96 -2.67 -1.41
CA GLU A 53 7.86 -3.73 -0.91
C GLU A 53 7.63 -4.03 0.58
N GLU A 54 6.64 -3.39 1.21
CA GLU A 54 6.40 -3.45 2.65
C GLU A 54 5.50 -4.61 3.10
N GLY A 55 5.45 -5.70 2.33
CA GLY A 55 4.60 -6.86 2.64
C GLY A 55 4.86 -7.44 4.04
N ASP A 56 6.13 -7.61 4.42
CA ASP A 56 6.50 -8.13 5.74
C ASP A 56 6.08 -7.19 6.88
N GLN A 57 6.20 -5.88 6.70
CA GLN A 57 5.71 -4.89 7.68
C GLN A 57 4.20 -5.01 7.86
N VAL A 58 3.43 -5.13 6.77
CA VAL A 58 1.97 -5.29 6.86
C VAL A 58 1.59 -6.59 7.56
N LYS A 59 2.32 -7.68 7.30
CA LYS A 59 2.13 -8.95 8.02
C LYS A 59 2.35 -8.79 9.52
N GLU A 60 3.40 -8.08 9.93
CA GLU A 60 3.68 -7.79 11.34
C GLU A 60 2.58 -6.97 11.98
N MET A 61 2.06 -5.94 11.30
CA MET A 61 0.94 -5.14 11.79
C MET A 61 -0.31 -5.99 12.08
N LEU A 62 -0.60 -6.98 11.23
CA LEU A 62 -1.72 -7.91 11.44
C LEU A 62 -1.48 -8.81 12.66
N LEU A 63 -0.25 -9.32 12.85
CA LEU A 63 0.09 -10.14 14.01
C LEU A 63 0.02 -9.33 15.30
N GLU A 64 0.50 -8.09 15.28
CA GLU A 64 0.40 -7.16 16.40
C GLU A 64 -1.07 -6.88 16.74
N SER A 65 -1.89 -6.52 15.74
CA SER A 65 -3.32 -6.27 15.94
C SER A 65 -4.07 -7.50 16.46
N LYS A 66 -3.74 -8.71 15.97
CA LYS A 66 -4.30 -9.96 16.48
C LYS A 66 -3.93 -10.19 17.95
N LYS A 67 -2.69 -9.88 18.33
CA LYS A 67 -2.19 -10.09 19.69
C LYS A 67 -2.77 -9.08 20.68
N SER A 68 -2.86 -7.81 20.28
CA SER A 68 -3.31 -6.73 21.15
C SER A 68 -4.83 -6.56 21.19
N GLY A 69 -5.54 -6.98 20.13
CA GLY A 69 -6.95 -6.64 19.92
C GLY A 69 -7.17 -5.19 19.45
N GLU A 70 -6.09 -4.43 19.32
CA GLU A 70 -6.11 -3.01 19.00
C GLU A 70 -5.81 -2.74 17.52
N ARG A 71 -6.13 -1.51 17.09
CA ARG A 71 -5.84 -1.03 15.74
C ARG A 71 -4.38 -0.61 15.64
N VAL A 72 -3.68 -1.09 14.62
CA VAL A 72 -2.27 -0.76 14.34
C VAL A 72 -2.19 0.19 13.15
N ASN A 73 -1.42 1.26 13.27
CA ASN A 73 -1.23 2.27 12.22
C ASN A 73 0.25 2.39 11.88
N LYS A 74 0.62 2.29 10.60
CA LYS A 74 1.98 2.51 10.10
C LYS A 74 1.94 3.17 8.71
N PRO A 75 2.88 4.06 8.38
CA PRO A 75 3.05 4.54 7.02
C PRO A 75 3.54 3.39 6.12
N ILE A 76 2.98 3.31 4.91
CA ILE A 76 3.40 2.40 3.85
C ILE A 76 3.89 3.20 2.66
N GLN A 77 5.09 2.89 2.18
CA GLN A 77 5.67 3.53 1.00
C GLN A 77 5.31 2.79 -0.29
N ILE A 78 4.86 3.55 -1.28
CA ILE A 78 4.61 3.06 -2.63
C ILE A 78 5.35 3.95 -3.63
N ARG A 79 5.96 3.32 -4.64
CA ARG A 79 6.62 4.01 -5.75
C ARG A 79 5.93 3.64 -7.05
N ALA A 80 5.80 4.61 -7.95
CA ALA A 80 5.23 4.41 -9.27
C ALA A 80 6.28 4.64 -10.35
N PHE A 81 6.31 3.75 -11.34
CA PHE A 81 7.28 3.74 -12.42
C PHE A 81 6.61 3.62 -13.79
N THR A 82 7.20 4.25 -14.81
CA THR A 82 7.02 3.87 -16.22
C THR A 82 8.20 3.03 -16.68
N ASP A 83 8.09 2.39 -17.85
CA ASP A 83 9.14 1.58 -18.49
C ASP A 83 9.74 0.46 -17.61
N TYR A 84 8.96 0.03 -16.62
CA TYR A 84 9.25 -1.10 -15.75
C TYR A 84 9.07 -2.42 -16.52
N LEU A 85 9.95 -3.42 -16.44
CA LEU A 85 11.18 -3.62 -15.66
C LEU A 85 12.48 -3.22 -16.38
N LYS A 86 12.41 -2.80 -17.65
CA LYS A 86 13.60 -2.68 -18.51
C LYS A 86 14.45 -1.46 -18.18
N ASN A 87 13.82 -0.30 -18.04
CA ASN A 87 14.47 0.94 -17.68
C ASN A 87 13.52 1.79 -16.82
N PRO A 88 13.30 1.40 -15.55
CA PRO A 88 12.31 2.05 -14.69
C PRO A 88 12.56 3.55 -14.54
N GLU A 89 11.58 4.35 -14.91
CA GLU A 89 11.57 5.77 -14.62
C GLU A 89 10.57 6.05 -13.51
N GLU A 90 11.04 6.58 -12.38
CA GLU A 90 10.16 6.94 -11.28
C GLU A 90 9.36 8.21 -11.61
N VAL A 91 8.04 8.09 -11.54
CA VAL A 91 7.09 9.15 -11.89
C VAL A 91 6.37 9.72 -10.67
N ALA A 92 6.20 8.93 -9.60
CA ALA A 92 5.61 9.40 -8.35
C ALA A 92 5.99 8.55 -7.14
N THR A 93 5.97 9.17 -5.96
CA THR A 93 6.11 8.49 -4.65
C THR A 93 4.88 8.75 -3.79
N PHE A 94 4.54 7.81 -2.92
CA PHE A 94 3.37 7.86 -2.07
C PHE A 94 3.71 7.32 -0.67
N SER A 95 3.16 7.98 0.36
CA SER A 95 3.20 7.53 1.75
C SER A 95 1.77 7.51 2.29
N LEU A 96 1.25 6.32 2.56
CA LEU A 96 -0.13 6.10 3.01
C LEU A 96 -0.12 5.51 4.42
N GLU A 97 -0.82 6.11 5.38
CA GLU A 97 -0.94 5.52 6.72
C GLU A 97 -1.95 4.38 6.72
N LEU A 98 -1.45 3.15 6.59
CA LEU A 98 -2.25 1.94 6.67
C LEU A 98 -2.70 1.70 8.12
N SER A 99 -3.98 1.43 8.28
CA SER A 99 -4.61 1.14 9.54
C SER A 99 -5.34 -0.20 9.50
N VAL A 100 -4.89 -1.16 10.30
CA VAL A 100 -5.47 -2.50 10.34
C VAL A 100 -6.01 -2.84 11.73
N LYS A 101 -7.16 -3.52 11.76
CA LYS A 101 -7.70 -4.15 12.96
C LYS A 101 -8.15 -5.57 12.63
N VAL A 102 -7.61 -6.57 13.33
CA VAL A 102 -8.13 -7.94 13.28
C VAL A 102 -9.45 -8.01 14.05
N LEU A 103 -10.47 -8.59 13.43
CA LEU A 103 -11.81 -8.74 13.98
C LEU A 103 -11.97 -10.16 14.52
N ASN A 104 -12.45 -10.28 15.76
CA ASN A 104 -12.77 -11.55 16.41
C ASN A 104 -14.09 -12.13 15.87
#